data_AF-A0A2Z6RUF9-F1
#
_entry.id   AF-A0A2Z6RUF9-F1
#
_cell.length_a   1.000
_cell.length_b   1.000
_cell.length_c   1.000
_cell.angle_alpha   90.00
_cell.angle_beta   90.00
_cell.angle_gamma   90.00
#
_symmetry.space_group_name_H-M   'P 1'
#
loop_
_entity.id
_entity.type
_entity.pdbx_description
1 polymer ?
#
loop_
_entity_poly.entity_id
_entity_poly.type
_entity_poly.pdbx_seq_one_letter_code
_entity_poly.pdbx_strand_id
1 'polypeptide(L)'
;MACNNESDEKKFLKKIRSSNFKYGRPLGDTLVGAYMGKASVVLNKPIIVRVSVLKLSKLLIYRFWYNYVKEKYGDKARLGYMDTDFFIFMVETEDIYKDMAERPDIFDLNDSKTIGFFEDETPGNVITESFHIQAKSYHYVLANKSTKLKHKGVSKKGMNEMAENTYPENHVRSLVESEKKALCPIDTKHWILLDGITTLPYGHWCIMIYKNMVKADIPHEQAEKRAMKFKLPEKYQNEYVSHISSHQQ
;
A
#
# COMPACT_ATOMS: atom_id res chain seq x y z
N MET A 1 34.90 -39.50 0.10
CA MET A 1 33.45 -39.47 0.39
C MET A 1 33.12 -38.09 0.94
N ALA A 2 32.50 -37.24 0.13
CA ALA A 2 32.36 -35.82 0.42
C ALA A 2 30.98 -35.49 1.01
N CYS A 3 31.02 -34.69 2.07
CA CYS A 3 30.02 -33.70 2.50
C CYS A 3 28.66 -34.19 3.04
N ASN A 4 28.64 -34.60 4.31
CA ASN A 4 27.48 -34.31 5.16
C ASN A 4 27.50 -32.82 5.52
N ASN A 5 26.79 -32.00 4.77
CA ASN A 5 26.63 -30.58 5.09
C ASN A 5 25.84 -30.45 6.40
N GLU A 6 26.46 -29.91 7.45
CA GLU A 6 25.85 -29.62 8.77
C GLU A 6 24.50 -28.86 8.65
N SER A 7 24.35 -28.08 7.58
CA SER A 7 23.11 -27.40 7.19
C SER A 7 21.94 -28.36 6.91
N ASP A 8 22.19 -29.47 6.24
CA ASP A 8 21.14 -30.42 5.83
C ASP A 8 20.71 -31.31 7.00
N GLU A 9 21.64 -31.64 7.89
CA GLU A 9 21.33 -32.29 9.18
C GLU A 9 20.44 -31.40 10.05
N LYS A 10 20.77 -30.11 10.19
CA LYS A 10 19.94 -29.13 10.91
C LYS A 10 18.53 -29.02 10.32
N LYS A 11 18.39 -29.05 9.00
CA LYS A 11 17.08 -29.04 8.31
C LYS A 11 16.27 -30.31 8.61
N PHE A 12 16.92 -31.47 8.61
CA PHE A 12 16.26 -32.74 8.91
C PHE A 12 15.82 -32.82 10.38
N LEU A 13 16.67 -32.43 11.33
CA LEU A 13 16.32 -32.33 12.76
C LEU A 13 15.12 -31.40 12.99
N LYS A 14 15.03 -30.29 12.25
CA LYS A 14 13.87 -29.39 12.29
C LYS A 14 12.58 -30.07 11.81
N LYS A 15 12.67 -30.96 10.82
CA LYS A 15 11.52 -31.73 10.32
C LYS A 15 11.08 -32.79 11.32
N ILE A 16 12.02 -33.50 11.97
CA ILE A 16 11.70 -34.48 13.03
C ILE A 16 10.91 -33.83 14.18
N ARG A 17 11.28 -32.61 14.57
CA ARG A 17 10.59 -31.86 15.64
C ARG A 17 9.19 -31.39 15.26
N SER A 18 8.77 -31.52 14.01
CA SER A 18 7.42 -31.16 13.59
C SER A 18 6.41 -32.21 14.03
N SER A 19 5.26 -31.78 14.55
CA SER A 19 4.14 -32.67 14.90
C SER A 19 3.60 -33.50 13.73
N ASN A 20 3.91 -33.09 12.50
CA ASN A 20 3.51 -33.81 11.30
C ASN A 20 4.55 -34.85 10.87
N PHE A 21 5.69 -34.99 11.54
CA PHE A 21 6.68 -36.00 11.17
C PHE A 21 6.15 -37.39 11.51
N LYS A 22 6.31 -38.33 10.57
CA LYS A 22 5.92 -39.72 10.78
C LYS A 22 7.15 -40.62 10.92
N TYR A 23 8.02 -40.63 9.90
CA TYR A 23 9.24 -41.43 9.90
C TYR A 23 10.23 -40.93 8.85
N GLY A 24 11.50 -41.31 9.00
CA GLY A 24 12.53 -41.13 7.98
C GLY A 24 12.68 -42.42 7.15
N ARG A 25 12.92 -42.30 5.85
CA ARG A 25 13.24 -43.42 4.97
C ARG A 25 14.60 -43.19 4.31
N PRO A 26 15.59 -44.07 4.50
CA PRO A 26 16.85 -43.99 3.76
C PRO A 26 16.59 -44.21 2.26
N LEU A 27 17.25 -43.42 1.42
CA LEU A 27 17.22 -43.46 -0.04
C LEU A 27 18.65 -43.64 -0.56
N GLY A 28 19.27 -44.77 -0.21
CA GLY A 28 20.70 -45.03 -0.41
C GLY A 28 21.57 -44.59 0.77
N ASP A 29 22.89 -44.56 0.56
CA ASP A 29 23.86 -44.44 1.65
C ASP A 29 24.03 -43.00 2.18
N THR A 30 23.55 -42.01 1.43
CA THR A 30 23.80 -40.59 1.72
C THR A 30 22.53 -39.74 1.85
N LEU A 31 21.34 -40.31 1.61
CA LEU A 31 20.09 -39.57 1.58
C LEU A 31 19.05 -40.19 2.52
N VAL A 32 18.35 -39.33 3.26
CA VAL A 32 17.19 -39.71 4.09
C VAL A 32 16.02 -38.81 3.72
N GLY A 33 14.93 -39.41 3.27
CA GLY A 33 13.66 -38.72 3.07
C GLY A 33 12.87 -38.63 4.37
N ALA A 34 12.37 -37.45 4.73
CA ALA A 34 11.42 -37.28 5.84
C ALA A 34 9.98 -37.45 5.33
N TYR A 35 9.27 -38.47 5.81
CA TYR A 35 7.85 -38.65 5.54
C TYR A 35 7.02 -37.83 6.53
N MET A 36 6.28 -36.85 6.01
CA MET A 36 5.38 -35.99 6.79
C MET A 36 3.94 -36.43 6.58
N GLY A 37 3.17 -36.55 7.66
CA GLY A 37 1.72 -36.68 7.62
C GLY A 37 1.03 -35.49 6.97
N LYS A 38 -0.20 -35.71 6.49
CA LYS A 38 -1.05 -34.63 5.99
C LYS A 38 -1.31 -33.65 7.14
N ALA A 39 -0.98 -32.39 6.92
CA ALA A 39 -1.38 -31.34 7.85
C ALA A 39 -2.91 -31.27 7.88
N SER A 40 -3.50 -31.44 9.06
CA SER A 40 -4.91 -31.15 9.31
C SER A 40 -5.00 -29.89 10.16
N VAL A 41 -5.95 -29.02 9.84
CA VAL A 41 -6.20 -27.78 10.58
C VAL A 41 -7.67 -27.75 10.93
N VAL A 42 -7.97 -27.65 12.22
CA VAL A 42 -9.33 -27.44 12.71
C VAL A 42 -9.62 -25.94 12.67
N LEU A 43 -10.63 -25.53 11.90
CA LEU A 43 -11.06 -24.14 11.79
C LEU A 43 -12.06 -23.78 12.91
N ASN A 44 -11.58 -23.79 14.15
CA ASN A 44 -12.38 -23.46 15.35
C ASN A 44 -12.39 -21.97 15.71
N LYS A 45 -11.85 -21.11 14.86
CA LYS A 45 -11.79 -19.66 15.08
C LYS A 45 -12.97 -18.97 14.39
N PRO A 46 -13.52 -17.88 14.95
CA PRO A 46 -14.63 -17.15 14.35
C PRO A 46 -14.17 -16.32 13.14
N ILE A 47 -13.91 -16.98 12.01
CA ILE A 47 -13.39 -16.35 10.79
C ILE A 47 -14.34 -15.26 10.30
N ILE A 48 -15.65 -15.48 10.41
CA ILE A 48 -16.67 -14.53 9.96
C ILE A 48 -16.61 -13.21 10.74
N VAL A 49 -16.37 -13.26 12.05
CA VAL A 49 -16.21 -12.06 12.89
C VAL A 49 -15.00 -11.27 12.43
N ARG A 50 -13.87 -11.95 12.19
CA ARG A 50 -12.65 -11.32 11.68
C ARG A 50 -12.86 -10.62 10.32
N VAL A 51 -13.60 -11.27 9.41
CA VAL A 51 -13.93 -10.67 8.11
C VAL A 51 -14.84 -9.44 8.28
N SER A 52 -15.80 -9.50 9.20
CA SER A 52 -16.73 -8.41 9.48
C SER A 52 -16.00 -7.19 10.05
N VAL A 53 -15.15 -7.39 11.05
CA VAL A 53 -14.32 -6.33 11.64
C VAL A 53 -13.40 -5.70 10.59
N LEU A 54 -12.77 -6.51 9.73
CA LEU A 54 -11.93 -5.99 8.64
C LEU A 54 -12.72 -5.15 7.63
N LYS A 55 -13.96 -5.55 7.30
CA LYS A 55 -14.84 -4.77 6.41
C LYS A 55 -15.25 -3.44 7.03
N LEU A 56 -15.60 -3.43 8.32
CA LEU A 56 -15.97 -2.22 9.06
C LEU A 56 -14.78 -1.25 9.17
N SER A 57 -13.59 -1.75 9.46
CA SER A 57 -12.36 -0.94 9.50
C SER A 57 -12.10 -0.27 8.14
N LYS A 58 -12.22 -0.99 7.03
CA LYS A 58 -12.10 -0.40 5.68
C LYS A 58 -13.17 0.66 5.43
N LEU A 59 -14.41 0.40 5.82
CA LEU A 59 -15.51 1.33 5.64
C LEU A 59 -15.25 2.67 6.36
N LEU A 60 -14.67 2.62 7.56
CA LEU A 60 -14.31 3.82 8.32
C LEU A 60 -13.26 4.68 7.57
N ILE A 61 -12.20 4.05 7.04
CA ILE A 61 -11.20 4.73 6.22
C ILE A 61 -11.81 5.32 4.95
N TYR A 62 -12.67 4.56 4.26
CA TYR A 62 -13.32 5.05 3.04
C TYR A 62 -14.31 6.20 3.31
N ARG A 63 -15.08 6.13 4.40
CA ARG A 63 -15.98 7.22 4.79
C ARG A 63 -15.20 8.50 5.07
N PHE A 64 -14.08 8.41 5.78
CA PHE A 64 -13.22 9.57 5.98
C PHE A 64 -12.72 10.16 4.66
N TRP A 65 -12.17 9.32 3.77
CA TRP A 65 -11.62 9.81 2.51
C TRP A 65 -12.68 10.44 1.60
N TYR A 66 -13.80 9.76 1.37
CA TYR A 66 -14.79 10.19 0.38
C TYR A 66 -15.81 11.18 0.95
N ASN A 67 -16.28 10.98 2.18
CA ASN A 67 -17.35 11.82 2.77
C ASN A 67 -16.80 13.01 3.57
N TYR A 68 -15.49 13.06 3.85
CA TYR A 68 -14.90 14.22 4.52
C TYR A 68 -13.84 14.89 3.65
N VAL A 69 -12.75 14.20 3.33
CA VAL A 69 -11.62 14.81 2.60
C VAL A 69 -12.02 15.24 1.20
N LYS A 70 -12.62 14.34 0.39
CA LYS A 70 -13.05 14.68 -0.98
C LYS A 70 -14.22 15.65 -1.00
N GLU A 71 -15.11 15.62 -0.03
CA GLU A 71 -16.22 16.57 0.07
C GLU A 71 -15.72 17.98 0.42
N LYS A 72 -14.81 18.13 1.40
CA LYS A 72 -14.27 19.43 1.84
C LYS A 72 -13.28 20.04 0.83
N TYR A 73 -12.38 19.25 0.26
CA TYR A 73 -11.26 19.76 -0.54
C TYR A 73 -11.40 19.50 -2.05
N GLY A 74 -12.26 18.57 -2.47
CA GLY A 74 -12.45 18.25 -3.88
C GLY A 74 -11.13 17.89 -4.57
N ASP A 75 -10.80 18.59 -5.66
CA ASP A 75 -9.60 18.35 -6.47
C ASP A 75 -8.30 18.85 -5.81
N LYS A 76 -8.40 19.63 -4.75
CA LYS A 76 -7.25 20.09 -3.93
C LYS A 76 -6.70 19.00 -3.02
N ALA A 77 -7.39 17.87 -2.90
CA ALA A 77 -6.92 16.70 -2.15
C ALA A 77 -6.48 15.57 -3.09
N ARG A 78 -5.29 15.04 -2.84
CA ARG A 78 -4.71 13.90 -3.56
C ARG A 78 -4.26 12.83 -2.57
N LEU A 79 -4.70 11.59 -2.80
CA LEU A 79 -4.27 10.45 -2.00
C LEU A 79 -2.83 10.10 -2.39
N GLY A 80 -1.91 10.12 -1.43
CA GLY A 80 -0.52 9.70 -1.64
C GLY A 80 -0.35 8.20 -1.38
N TYR A 81 -0.78 7.74 -0.20
CA TYR A 81 -0.64 6.36 0.23
C TYR A 81 -1.73 5.99 1.25
N MET A 82 -2.11 4.71 1.28
CA MET A 82 -3.07 4.17 2.23
C MET A 82 -2.64 2.77 2.68
N ASP A 83 -2.65 2.53 3.99
CA ASP A 83 -2.56 1.19 4.59
C ASP A 83 -3.84 0.89 5.38
N THR A 84 -3.77 -0.07 6.30
CA THR A 84 -4.91 -0.61 7.04
C THR A 84 -5.52 0.43 8.00
N ASP A 85 -4.67 1.27 8.57
CA ASP A 85 -4.97 2.12 9.73
C ASP A 85 -4.48 3.57 9.57
N PHE A 86 -3.77 3.91 8.49
CA PHE A 86 -3.32 5.27 8.21
C PHE A 86 -3.34 5.59 6.71
N PHE A 87 -3.31 6.89 6.42
CA PHE A 87 -3.16 7.44 5.08
C PHE A 87 -2.10 8.54 5.10
N ILE A 88 -1.48 8.75 3.94
CA ILE A 88 -0.69 9.93 3.64
C ILE A 88 -1.38 10.58 2.45
N PHE A 89 -1.80 11.83 2.61
CA PHE A 89 -2.47 12.57 1.54
C PHE A 89 -1.96 14.00 1.50
N MET A 90 -2.05 14.58 0.33
CA MET A 90 -1.73 15.97 0.07
C MET A 90 -3.04 16.74 0.01
N VAL A 91 -3.08 17.90 0.66
CA VAL A 91 -4.21 18.81 0.63
C VAL A 91 -3.72 20.23 0.50
N GLU A 92 -4.31 21.00 -0.41
CA GLU A 92 -4.08 22.44 -0.52
C GLU A 92 -5.13 23.17 0.32
N THR A 93 -4.73 23.65 1.50
CA THR A 93 -5.55 24.45 2.41
C THR A 93 -4.69 25.55 3.07
N GLU A 94 -5.32 26.56 3.65
CA GLU A 94 -4.62 27.61 4.39
C GLU A 94 -4.01 27.08 5.69
N ASP A 95 -4.78 26.30 6.45
CA ASP A 95 -4.35 25.73 7.73
C ASP A 95 -5.13 24.45 8.05
N ILE A 96 -4.46 23.30 7.87
CA ILE A 96 -5.07 21.99 8.10
C ILE A 96 -5.45 21.75 9.57
N TYR A 97 -4.75 22.37 10.53
CA TYR A 97 -5.04 22.16 11.94
C TYR A 97 -6.30 22.91 12.36
N LYS A 98 -6.57 24.08 11.77
CA LYS A 98 -7.88 24.74 11.92
C LYS A 98 -9.00 23.88 11.34
N ASP A 99 -8.78 23.32 10.16
CA ASP A 99 -9.75 22.42 9.52
C ASP A 99 -10.05 21.18 10.36
N MET A 100 -9.06 20.63 11.07
CA MET A 100 -9.23 19.52 12.01
C MET A 100 -9.96 19.94 13.28
N ALA A 101 -9.65 21.13 13.82
CA ALA A 101 -10.27 21.65 15.04
C ALA A 101 -11.77 21.96 14.89
N GLU A 102 -12.22 22.27 13.67
CA GLU A 102 -13.64 22.41 13.33
C GLU A 102 -14.42 21.08 13.41
N ARG A 103 -13.72 19.94 13.39
CA ARG A 103 -14.30 18.59 13.35
C ARG A 103 -13.81 17.71 14.50
N PRO A 104 -14.14 18.07 15.76
CA PRO A 104 -13.80 17.26 16.92
C PRO A 104 -14.58 15.94 16.95
N ASP A 105 -15.56 15.74 16.06
CA ASP A 105 -16.29 14.50 15.83
C ASP A 105 -15.51 13.48 14.97
N ILE A 106 -14.45 13.93 14.27
CA ILE A 106 -13.61 13.08 13.40
C ILE A 106 -12.19 12.97 13.94
N PHE A 107 -11.63 14.06 14.47
CA PHE A 107 -10.24 14.13 14.90
C PHE A 107 -10.09 14.14 16.42
N ASP A 108 -9.10 13.39 16.89
CA ASP A 108 -8.65 13.45 18.28
C ASP A 108 -7.44 14.38 18.38
N LEU A 109 -7.69 15.66 18.71
CA LEU A 109 -6.63 16.65 18.89
C LEU A 109 -6.06 16.68 20.32
N ASN A 110 -6.67 15.95 21.25
CA ASN A 110 -6.33 16.00 22.68
C ASN A 110 -5.56 14.75 23.15
N ASP A 111 -5.14 13.86 22.25
CA ASP A 111 -4.54 12.55 22.57
C ASP A 111 -5.39 11.77 23.60
N SER A 112 -6.71 11.84 23.46
CA SER A 112 -7.64 11.13 24.34
C SER A 112 -7.62 9.61 24.12
N LYS A 113 -7.04 9.17 22.99
CA LYS A 113 -6.96 7.78 22.51
C LYS A 113 -8.35 7.16 22.34
N THR A 114 -9.30 8.00 21.95
CA THR A 114 -10.67 7.56 21.75
C THR A 114 -10.77 6.74 20.47
N ILE A 115 -11.38 5.56 20.58
CA ILE A 115 -11.50 4.62 19.46
C ILE A 115 -12.36 5.23 18.35
N GLY A 116 -11.87 5.19 17.11
CA GLY A 116 -12.60 5.59 15.92
C GLY A 116 -12.29 7.01 15.43
N PHE A 117 -11.55 7.80 16.20
CA PHE A 117 -11.05 9.10 15.80
C PHE A 117 -9.71 8.99 15.05
N PHE A 118 -9.45 9.97 14.19
CA PHE A 118 -8.17 10.10 13.51
C PHE A 118 -7.22 11.01 14.30
N GLU A 119 -5.98 10.57 14.43
CA GLU A 119 -4.88 11.30 15.06
C GLU A 119 -3.85 11.69 13.98
N ASP A 120 -3.16 12.81 14.18
CA ASP A 120 -1.98 13.15 13.40
C ASP A 120 -0.74 12.43 13.96
N GLU A 121 -0.13 11.55 13.16
CA GLU A 121 1.08 10.82 13.56
C GLU A 121 2.34 11.72 13.61
N THR A 122 2.28 12.92 13.01
CA THR A 122 3.42 13.84 12.85
C THR A 122 3.11 15.27 13.33
N PRO A 123 2.62 15.44 14.58
CA PRO A 123 2.14 16.73 15.06
C PRO A 123 3.25 17.78 15.05
N GLY A 124 2.96 18.92 14.43
CA GLY A 124 3.88 20.06 14.34
C GLY A 124 5.04 19.89 13.35
N ASN A 125 5.15 18.74 12.68
CA ASN A 125 6.17 18.49 11.65
C ASN A 125 5.49 17.93 10.40
N VAL A 126 4.92 18.82 9.58
CA VAL A 126 4.21 18.41 8.37
C VAL A 126 5.16 17.67 7.40
N ILE A 127 4.62 16.65 6.73
CA ILE A 127 5.30 15.94 5.66
C ILE A 127 5.45 16.87 4.46
N THR A 128 6.69 17.17 4.06
CA THR A 128 6.98 18.01 2.89
C THR A 128 7.04 17.20 1.61
N GLU A 129 7.56 15.98 1.69
CA GLU A 129 7.75 15.09 0.55
C GLU A 129 7.47 13.66 0.95
N SER A 130 6.86 12.88 0.04
CA SER A 130 6.59 11.47 0.26
C SER A 130 6.78 10.66 -1.02
N PHE A 131 7.36 9.48 -0.87
CA PHE A 131 7.67 8.55 -1.94
C PHE A 131 7.09 7.19 -1.59
N HIS A 132 6.26 6.66 -2.48
CA HIS A 132 5.51 5.42 -2.27
C HIS A 132 5.87 4.43 -3.37
N ILE A 133 6.65 3.41 -3.01
CA ILE A 133 7.22 2.48 -4.01
C ILE A 133 6.29 1.29 -4.23
N GLN A 134 5.80 0.71 -3.13
CA GLN A 134 4.88 -0.42 -3.16
C GLN A 134 4.10 -0.48 -1.84
N ALA A 135 3.11 -1.36 -1.77
CA ALA A 135 2.40 -1.64 -0.52
C ALA A 135 3.41 -1.99 0.60
N LYS A 136 3.28 -1.28 1.73
CA LYS A 136 4.11 -1.40 2.94
C LYS A 136 5.58 -0.99 2.72
N SER A 137 5.83 -0.17 1.70
CA SER A 137 7.13 0.38 1.34
C SER A 137 7.02 1.86 1.00
N TYR A 138 7.34 2.73 1.96
CA TYR A 138 7.25 4.17 1.80
C TYR A 138 8.38 4.90 2.52
N HIS A 139 8.65 6.10 2.03
CA HIS A 139 9.60 7.06 2.58
C HIS A 139 8.94 8.43 2.61
N TYR A 140 9.11 9.20 3.67
CA TYR A 140 8.69 10.59 3.70
C TYR A 140 9.67 11.47 4.49
N VAL A 141 9.68 12.75 4.12
CA VAL A 141 10.52 13.79 4.71
C VAL A 141 9.62 14.76 5.45
N LEU A 142 10.02 15.10 6.68
CA LEU A 142 9.33 16.05 7.54
C LEU A 142 9.94 17.46 7.38
N ALA A 143 9.18 18.49 7.74
CA ALA A 143 9.64 19.89 7.67
C ALA A 143 10.96 20.16 8.42
N ASN A 144 11.25 19.40 9.49
CA ASN A 144 12.52 19.46 10.22
C ASN A 144 13.68 18.71 9.53
N LYS A 145 13.51 18.31 8.26
CA LYS A 145 14.44 17.51 7.45
C LYS A 145 14.71 16.09 7.95
N SER A 146 13.98 15.62 8.96
CA SER A 146 14.08 14.22 9.38
C SER A 146 13.34 13.31 8.40
N THR A 147 13.90 12.12 8.17
CA THR A 147 13.35 11.14 7.24
C THR A 147 12.80 9.93 7.98
N LYS A 148 11.68 9.41 7.48
CA LYS A 148 11.06 8.17 7.97
C LYS A 148 10.90 7.22 6.79
N LEU A 149 11.30 5.97 7.00
CA LEU A 149 11.22 4.91 6.00
C LEU A 149 10.65 3.65 6.61
N LYS A 150 9.86 2.93 5.82
CA LYS A 150 9.31 1.63 6.18
C LYS A 150 9.36 0.75 4.95
N HIS A 151 10.05 -0.39 5.03
CA HIS A 151 10.18 -1.35 3.93
C HIS A 151 9.90 -2.76 4.45
N LYS A 152 8.64 -3.21 4.35
CA LYS A 152 8.28 -4.55 4.80
C LYS A 152 8.86 -5.62 3.87
N GLY A 153 9.55 -6.60 4.44
CA GLY A 153 10.12 -7.74 3.71
C GLY A 153 11.53 -7.51 3.17
N VAL A 154 12.12 -6.32 3.39
CA VAL A 154 13.53 -6.04 3.08
C VAL A 154 14.35 -6.25 4.36
N SER A 155 15.47 -6.96 4.24
CA SER A 155 16.39 -7.14 5.38
C SER A 155 17.06 -5.80 5.72
N LYS A 156 17.47 -5.60 6.97
CA LYS A 156 18.20 -4.37 7.37
C LYS A 156 19.43 -4.10 6.50
N LYS A 157 20.13 -5.15 6.07
CA LYS A 157 21.26 -5.05 5.14
C LYS A 157 20.82 -4.53 3.77
N GLY A 158 19.74 -5.09 3.23
CA GLY A 158 19.16 -4.64 1.96
C GLY A 158 18.55 -3.23 2.02
N MET A 159 18.22 -2.70 3.21
CA MET A 159 17.75 -1.32 3.39
C MET A 159 18.90 -0.30 3.31
N ASN A 160 20.04 -0.59 3.95
CA ASN A 160 21.22 0.29 3.90
C ASN A 160 21.73 0.44 2.46
N GLU A 161 21.76 -0.66 1.71
CA GLU A 161 22.13 -0.67 0.28
C GLU A 161 21.09 0.05 -0.61
N MET A 162 19.81 0.10 -0.19
CA MET A 162 18.73 0.77 -0.94
C MET A 162 18.78 2.30 -0.79
N ALA A 163 19.14 2.80 0.39
CA ALA A 163 19.27 4.22 0.67
C ALA A 163 20.41 4.85 -0.16
N GLU A 164 21.47 4.11 -0.44
CA GLU A 164 22.61 4.58 -1.24
C GLU A 164 22.27 4.71 -2.74
N ASN A 165 21.33 3.90 -3.25
CA ASN A 165 21.07 3.75 -4.69
C ASN A 165 19.76 4.40 -5.19
N THR A 166 18.87 4.85 -4.30
CA THR A 166 17.53 5.34 -4.69
C THR A 166 17.42 6.87 -4.73
N TYR A 167 18.37 7.61 -4.14
CA TYR A 167 18.30 9.07 -4.04
C TYR A 167 19.35 9.74 -4.94
N PRO A 168 19.03 10.08 -6.19
CA PRO A 168 19.83 11.06 -6.90
C PRO A 168 19.58 12.44 -6.28
N GLU A 169 20.66 13.14 -5.94
CA GLU A 169 20.66 14.51 -5.41
C GLU A 169 20.04 15.56 -6.35
N ASN A 170 19.67 15.18 -7.58
CA ASN A 170 19.14 16.11 -8.57
C ASN A 170 17.99 15.52 -9.38
N HIS A 171 16.97 16.35 -9.52
CA HIS A 171 15.69 16.21 -10.20
C HIS A 171 15.82 15.88 -11.70
N VAL A 172 16.39 14.73 -12.08
CA VAL A 172 16.33 14.20 -13.45
C VAL A 172 16.24 12.68 -13.39
N ARG A 173 15.10 12.13 -13.81
CA ARG A 173 14.89 10.69 -13.98
C ARG A 173 15.71 10.21 -15.19
N SER A 174 17.01 9.99 -15.00
CA SER A 174 17.77 9.19 -15.94
C SER A 174 17.33 7.73 -15.81
N LEU A 175 17.10 7.07 -16.95
CA LEU A 175 17.04 5.62 -17.07
C LEU A 175 18.40 5.06 -16.67
N VAL A 176 18.64 4.94 -15.37
CA VAL A 176 19.76 4.16 -14.85
C VAL A 176 19.28 2.73 -14.75
N GLU A 177 19.81 1.88 -15.64
CA GLU A 177 19.77 0.43 -15.45
C GLU A 177 20.20 0.13 -14.02
N SER A 178 19.23 -0.26 -13.20
CA SER A 178 19.43 -0.60 -11.80
C SER A 178 19.46 -2.12 -11.70
N GLU A 179 20.61 -2.69 -11.35
CA GLU A 179 20.70 -4.11 -11.01
C GLU A 179 19.84 -4.40 -9.76
N LYS A 180 18.64 -4.93 -9.99
CA LYS A 180 17.62 -5.10 -8.95
C LYS A 180 17.86 -6.35 -8.12
N LYS A 181 18.19 -6.17 -6.84
CA LYS A 181 18.20 -7.26 -5.85
C LYS A 181 16.96 -7.34 -4.94
N ALA A 182 16.03 -6.37 -4.99
CA ALA A 182 14.79 -6.44 -4.18
C ALA A 182 13.60 -5.55 -4.64
N LEU A 183 13.80 -4.53 -5.47
CA LEU A 183 12.72 -3.61 -5.89
C LEU A 183 11.94 -4.22 -7.06
N CYS A 184 10.62 -4.42 -6.95
CA CYS A 184 9.80 -4.62 -8.14
C CYS A 184 9.32 -3.23 -8.63
N PRO A 185 9.56 -2.82 -9.89
CA PRO A 185 9.06 -1.55 -10.40
C PRO A 185 7.56 -1.63 -10.71
N ILE A 186 6.99 -2.82 -10.60
CA ILE A 186 5.60 -3.12 -10.90
C ILE A 186 4.81 -2.88 -9.63
N ASP A 187 4.42 -1.63 -9.38
CA ASP A 187 3.26 -1.41 -8.51
C ASP A 187 2.04 -2.00 -9.22
N THR A 188 1.60 -3.17 -8.76
CA THR A 188 0.46 -3.89 -9.35
C THR A 188 -0.88 -3.22 -9.02
N LYS A 189 -0.89 -2.11 -8.26
CA LYS A 189 -2.10 -1.42 -7.80
C LYS A 189 -2.32 -0.06 -8.45
N HIS A 190 -1.28 0.55 -9.01
CA HIS A 190 -1.39 1.86 -9.65
C HIS A 190 -0.84 1.87 -11.08
N TRP A 191 -1.49 2.65 -11.92
CA TRP A 191 -1.06 3.06 -13.25
C TRP A 191 -0.26 4.36 -13.13
N ILE A 192 1.00 4.35 -13.57
CA ILE A 192 1.87 5.53 -13.58
C ILE A 192 1.61 6.30 -14.89
N LEU A 193 1.37 7.61 -14.79
CA LEU A 193 1.17 8.50 -15.95
C LEU A 193 2.48 8.75 -16.70
N LEU A 194 2.40 9.33 -17.89
CA LEU A 194 3.56 9.61 -18.74
C LEU A 194 4.53 10.62 -18.09
N ASP A 195 4.05 11.47 -17.18
CA ASP A 195 4.91 12.34 -16.36
C ASP A 195 5.82 11.55 -15.41
N GLY A 196 5.53 10.27 -15.18
CA GLY A 196 6.31 9.38 -14.35
C GLY A 196 6.16 9.60 -12.85
N ILE A 197 5.32 10.54 -12.43
CA ILE A 197 5.15 11.02 -11.05
C ILE A 197 3.73 10.76 -10.58
N THR A 198 2.75 11.17 -11.38
CA THR A 198 1.34 11.04 -11.04
C THR A 198 0.90 9.59 -11.23
N THR A 199 0.13 9.08 -10.28
CA THR A 199 -0.40 7.72 -10.32
C THR A 199 -1.92 7.71 -10.20
N LEU A 200 -2.55 6.77 -10.87
CA LEU A 200 -3.98 6.48 -10.73
C LEU A 200 -4.17 5.03 -10.28
N PRO A 201 -5.15 4.71 -9.41
CA PRO A 201 -5.44 3.33 -9.07
C PRO A 201 -5.88 2.55 -10.32
N TYR A 202 -5.46 1.29 -10.46
CA TYR A 202 -5.98 0.43 -11.54
C TYR A 202 -7.51 0.35 -11.45
N GLY A 203 -8.16 0.52 -12.60
CA GLY A 203 -9.62 0.61 -12.68
C GLY A 203 -10.18 2.04 -12.60
N HIS A 204 -9.34 3.05 -12.38
CA HIS A 204 -9.76 4.45 -12.49
C HIS A 204 -10.33 4.73 -13.90
N TRP A 205 -11.48 5.41 -13.96
CA TRP A 205 -12.23 5.63 -15.20
C TRP A 205 -11.41 6.40 -16.26
N CYS A 206 -10.52 7.32 -15.86
CA CYS A 206 -9.61 7.98 -16.81
C CYS A 206 -8.72 6.99 -17.57
N ILE A 207 -8.29 5.89 -16.94
CA ILE A 207 -7.48 4.85 -17.59
C ILE A 207 -8.28 4.17 -18.68
N MET A 208 -9.59 3.97 -18.46
CA MET A 208 -10.48 3.38 -19.46
C MET A 208 -10.68 4.32 -20.65
N ILE A 209 -10.89 5.62 -20.40
CA ILE A 209 -10.99 6.64 -21.46
C ILE A 209 -9.70 6.69 -22.29
N TYR A 210 -8.55 6.75 -21.61
CA TYR A 210 -7.24 6.72 -22.25
C TYR A 210 -7.07 5.48 -23.15
N LYS A 211 -7.37 4.28 -22.64
CA LYS A 211 -7.29 3.04 -23.43
C LYS A 211 -8.19 3.07 -24.66
N ASN A 212 -9.38 3.66 -24.55
CA ASN A 212 -10.29 3.79 -25.68
C ASN A 212 -9.77 4.80 -26.73
N MET A 213 -9.15 5.89 -26.30
CA MET A 213 -8.53 6.87 -27.20
C MET A 213 -7.32 6.29 -27.95
N VAL A 214 -6.46 5.54 -27.24
CA VAL A 214 -5.32 4.86 -27.86
C VAL A 214 -5.77 3.81 -28.89
N LYS A 215 -6.87 3.08 -28.62
CA LYS A 215 -7.48 2.16 -29.59
C LYS A 215 -8.04 2.86 -30.83
N ALA A 216 -8.31 4.16 -30.75
CA ALA A 216 -8.74 4.99 -31.87
C ALA A 216 -7.56 5.74 -32.52
N ASP A 217 -6.34 5.20 -32.37
CA ASP A 217 -5.09 5.72 -32.95
C ASP A 217 -4.71 7.14 -32.50
N ILE A 218 -5.20 7.60 -31.34
CA ILE A 218 -4.77 8.86 -30.74
C ILE A 218 -3.40 8.66 -30.06
N PRO A 219 -2.40 9.53 -30.31
CA PRO A 219 -1.10 9.45 -29.66
C PRO A 219 -1.20 9.45 -28.13
N HIS A 220 -0.38 8.63 -27.47
CA HIS A 220 -0.40 8.41 -26.02
C HIS A 220 -0.43 9.70 -25.19
N GLU A 221 0.44 10.66 -25.50
CA GLU A 221 0.53 11.91 -24.77
C GLU A 221 -0.75 12.76 -24.89
N GLN A 222 -1.35 12.77 -26.08
CA GLN A 222 -2.59 13.49 -26.33
C GLN A 222 -3.79 12.80 -25.69
N ALA A 223 -3.82 11.46 -25.73
CA ALA A 223 -4.85 10.64 -25.10
C ALA A 223 -4.84 10.83 -23.57
N GLU A 224 -3.66 10.85 -22.94
CA GLU A 224 -3.54 11.06 -21.49
C GLU A 224 -4.02 12.46 -21.10
N LYS A 225 -3.53 13.51 -21.78
CA LYS A 225 -3.95 14.90 -21.53
C LYS A 225 -5.46 15.08 -21.65
N ARG A 226 -6.09 14.44 -22.65
CA ARG A 226 -7.55 14.48 -22.85
C ARG A 226 -8.30 13.69 -21.78
N ALA A 227 -7.81 12.50 -21.42
CA ALA A 227 -8.42 11.67 -20.40
C ALA A 227 -8.42 12.35 -19.01
N MET A 228 -7.34 13.05 -18.66
CA MET A 228 -7.24 13.76 -17.37
C MET A 228 -8.12 15.01 -17.30
N LYS A 229 -8.40 15.66 -18.44
CA LYS A 229 -9.30 16.83 -18.50
C LYS A 229 -10.77 16.46 -18.63
N PHE A 230 -11.06 15.18 -18.90
CA PHE A 230 -12.43 14.73 -19.03
C PHE A 230 -13.15 14.91 -17.69
N LYS A 231 -14.41 15.34 -17.70
CA LYS A 231 -15.27 15.32 -16.51
C LYS A 231 -16.33 14.26 -16.71
N LEU A 232 -16.48 13.37 -15.74
CA LEU A 232 -17.57 12.41 -15.73
C LEU A 232 -18.91 13.16 -15.80
N PRO A 233 -19.83 12.75 -16.69
CA PRO A 233 -21.20 13.26 -16.66
C PRO A 233 -21.84 13.06 -15.27
N GLU A 234 -22.63 14.03 -14.80
CA GLU A 234 -23.23 14.04 -13.45
C GLU A 234 -23.96 12.74 -13.10
N LYS A 235 -24.61 12.11 -14.09
CA LYS A 235 -25.31 10.82 -13.90
C LYS A 235 -24.43 9.71 -13.34
N TYR A 236 -23.12 9.70 -13.66
CA TYR A 236 -22.16 8.71 -13.15
C TYR A 236 -21.41 9.19 -11.90
N GLN A 237 -21.51 10.48 -11.55
CA GLN A 237 -20.99 11.01 -10.29
C GLN A 237 -21.91 10.61 -9.12
N ASN A 238 -23.22 10.54 -9.36
CA ASN A 238 -24.25 10.29 -8.34
C ASN A 238 -24.57 8.80 -8.10
N GLU A 239 -24.26 7.89 -9.03
CA GLU A 239 -24.52 6.44 -8.86
C GLU A 239 -23.74 5.84 -7.67
N TYR A 240 -22.56 6.37 -7.34
CA TYR A 240 -21.81 5.94 -6.15
C TYR A 240 -22.37 6.50 -4.84
N VAL A 241 -23.09 7.62 -4.88
CA VAL A 241 -23.71 8.26 -3.71
C VAL A 241 -25.03 7.58 -3.35
N SER A 242 -25.83 7.17 -4.34
CA SER A 242 -27.14 6.51 -4.13
C SER A 242 -27.04 5.08 -3.56
N HIS A 243 -25.92 4.38 -3.78
CA HIS A 243 -25.72 3.05 -3.19
C HIS A 243 -25.30 3.10 -1.71
N ILE A 244 -24.79 4.23 -1.23
CA ILE A 244 -24.42 4.41 0.19
C ILE A 244 -25.65 4.80 1.02
N SER A 245 -26.58 5.58 0.46
CA SER A 245 -27.81 6.00 1.13
C SER A 245 -28.90 4.92 1.18
N SER A 246 -28.91 3.96 0.26
CA SER A 246 -29.89 2.85 0.23
C SER A 246 -29.60 1.73 1.25
N HIS A 247 -28.49 1.80 2.00
CA HIS A 247 -28.20 0.92 3.13
C HIS A 247 -28.41 1.59 4.51
N GLN A 248 -29.07 2.74 4.54
CA GLN A 248 -29.48 3.43 5.78
C GLN A 248 -31.00 3.46 6.01
N GLN A 249 -31.76 2.53 5.41
CA GLN A 249 -33.15 2.25 5.79
C GLN A 249 -33.32 0.82 6.25
#